data_AF-A0A6G1RJE9-F1
#
_entry.id   AF-A0A6G1RJE9-F1
#
_cell.length_a   1.000
_cell.length_b   1.000
_cell.length_c   1.000
_cell.angle_alpha   90.00
_cell.angle_beta   90.00
_cell.angle_gamma   90.00
#
_symmetry.space_group_name_H-M   'P 1'
#
loop_
_entity.id
_entity.type
_entity.pdbx_description
1 polymer ?
#
loop_
_entity_poly.entity_id
_entity_poly.type
_entity_poly.pdbx_seq_one_letter_code
_entity_poly.pdbx_strand_id
1 'polypeptide(L)'
;MDVRVALEQFTGSDGVRDSILFIYYMYHEEKKYIHVFLNEVTIIVEVLNEAKHSFALYTPERTKQRWPIRLAAATEQEMHDWLSLLNMSCCESRRIQGPPSHHAIWSITCKGDIFVSEPSPELEHGPHLMPCDQMFWRQVGGHLRLIECNTQGIVWGIGYDHTAWVYTGGYGGGFIQGLASSADNIYTQSDVKCVYIYENQRWNPVTGYSSRGLPTDRYMWSDASGLQECTKVNTKPPSPQWSWVSDWYIDFNTP
;
A
#
# COMPACT_ATOMS: atom_id res chain seq x y z
N MET A 1 18.95 17.99 1.02
CA MET A 1 17.74 18.83 1.18
C MET A 1 17.39 18.74 2.65
N ASP A 2 17.46 19.83 3.40
CA ASP A 2 16.98 19.85 4.79
C ASP A 2 15.45 19.90 4.74
N VAL A 3 14.79 18.90 5.34
CA VAL A 3 13.33 18.76 5.36
C VAL A 3 12.91 18.54 6.81
N ARG A 4 11.95 19.32 7.28
CA ARG A 4 11.35 19.17 8.61
C ARG A 4 9.85 18.98 8.48
N VAL A 5 9.33 17.97 9.16
CA VAL A 5 7.91 17.64 9.15
C VAL A 5 7.36 17.86 10.57
N ALA A 6 6.24 18.56 10.68
CA ALA A 6 5.58 18.84 11.94
C ALA A 6 4.07 18.59 11.79
N LEU A 7 3.49 17.89 12.75
CA LEU A 7 2.06 17.70 12.85
C LEU A 7 1.53 18.61 13.96
N GLU A 8 0.66 19.55 13.60
CA GLU A 8 -0.04 20.40 14.56
C GLU A 8 -1.47 19.94 14.71
N GLN A 9 -1.91 19.71 15.96
CA GLN A 9 -3.26 19.28 16.28
C GLN A 9 -3.96 20.36 17.09
N PHE A 10 -5.22 20.64 16.74
CA PHE A 10 -6.04 21.65 17.41
C PHE A 10 -7.41 21.05 17.71
N THR A 11 -7.93 21.37 18.89
CA THR A 11 -9.26 20.94 19.30
C THR A 11 -10.21 22.13 19.21
N GLY A 12 -11.22 22.02 18.35
CA GLY A 12 -12.30 23.00 18.22
C GLY A 12 -13.14 23.09 19.49
N SER A 13 -13.93 24.15 19.60
CA SER A 13 -14.86 24.36 20.73
C SER A 13 -15.95 23.29 20.82
N ASP A 14 -16.20 22.56 19.74
CA ASP A 14 -17.10 21.42 19.61
C ASP A 14 -16.44 20.08 19.96
N GLY A 15 -15.16 20.09 20.39
CA GLY A 15 -14.38 18.91 20.72
C GLY A 15 -13.77 18.19 19.52
N VAL A 16 -13.95 18.70 18.29
CA VAL A 16 -13.35 18.09 17.09
C VAL A 16 -11.85 18.36 17.07
N ARG A 17 -11.07 17.30 16.88
CA ARG A 17 -9.63 17.42 16.66
C ARG A 17 -9.35 17.49 15.19
N ASP A 18 -8.96 18.66 14.72
CA ASP A 18 -8.40 18.82 13.39
C ASP A 18 -6.87 18.84 13.47
N SER A 19 -6.23 18.57 12.34
CA SER A 19 -4.77 18.47 12.28
C SER A 19 -4.24 18.99 10.96
N ILE A 20 -3.13 19.72 11.03
CA ILE A 20 -2.40 20.22 9.87
C ILE A 20 -1.00 19.61 9.87
N LEU A 21 -0.62 19.02 8.74
CA LEU A 21 0.74 18.57 8.49
C LEU A 21 1.51 19.68 7.80
N PHE A 22 2.55 20.18 8.45
CA PHE A 22 3.50 21.13 7.88
C PHE A 22 4.78 20.42 7.43
N ILE A 23 5.23 20.74 6.23
CA ILE A 23 6.46 20.22 5.63
C ILE A 23 7.30 21.43 5.21
N TYR A 24 8.36 21.70 5.95
CA TYR A 24 9.32 22.76 5.68
C TYR A 24 10.53 22.19 4.93
N TYR A 25 10.98 22.87 3.89
CA TYR A 25 12.13 22.41 3.10
C TYR A 25 12.91 23.57 2.48
N MET A 26 14.19 23.31 2.17
CA MET A 26 15.05 24.25 1.45
C MET A 26 15.09 23.91 -0.04
N TYR A 27 14.82 24.87 -0.91
CA TYR A 27 14.92 24.73 -2.36
C TYR A 27 15.56 25.97 -2.98
N HIS A 28 16.70 25.80 -3.66
CA HIS A 28 17.54 26.91 -4.15
C HIS A 28 17.83 27.97 -3.08
N GLU A 29 18.24 27.52 -1.89
CA GLU A 29 18.54 28.38 -0.73
C GLU A 29 17.34 29.17 -0.16
N GLU A 30 16.14 28.98 -0.72
CA GLU A 30 14.91 29.56 -0.19
C GLU A 30 14.18 28.58 0.74
N LYS A 31 13.71 29.08 1.87
CA LYS A 31 12.79 28.36 2.76
C LYS A 31 11.42 28.29 2.11
N LYS A 32 10.94 27.07 1.89
CA LYS A 32 9.58 26.79 1.40
C LYS A 32 8.85 25.91 2.38
N TYR A 33 7.52 25.93 2.30
CA TYR A 33 6.68 25.04 3.08
C TYR A 33 5.47 24.56 2.29
N ILE A 34 4.97 23.40 2.68
CA ILE A 34 3.67 22.86 2.27
C ILE A 34 2.89 22.63 3.57
N HIS A 35 1.60 22.93 3.56
CA HIS A 35 0.69 22.50 4.61
C HIS A 35 -0.42 21.65 4.00
N VAL A 36 -0.94 20.71 4.79
CA VAL A 36 -2.04 19.82 4.39
C VAL A 36 -2.97 19.66 5.56
N PHE A 37 -4.25 19.96 5.36
CA PHE A 37 -5.27 19.62 6.34
C PHE A 37 -5.55 18.12 6.28
N LEU A 38 -5.43 17.42 7.41
CA LEU A 38 -5.61 15.95 7.42
C LEU A 38 -7.06 15.53 7.16
N ASN A 39 -8.03 16.43 7.35
CA ASN A 39 -9.42 16.23 6.94
C ASN A 39 -9.65 16.35 5.41
N GLU A 40 -8.65 16.78 4.64
CA GLU A 40 -8.67 16.80 3.16
C GLU A 40 -7.87 15.63 2.55
N VAL A 41 -7.07 14.92 3.34
CA VAL A 41 -6.29 13.77 2.86
C VAL A 41 -7.25 12.65 2.48
N THR A 42 -7.13 12.12 1.26
CA THR A 42 -7.99 11.04 0.76
C THR A 42 -7.37 9.67 0.97
N ILE A 43 -6.06 9.53 0.81
CA ILE A 43 -5.37 8.27 1.09
C ILE A 43 -3.89 8.52 1.41
N ILE A 44 -3.35 7.72 2.31
CA ILE A 44 -1.92 7.65 2.61
C ILE A 44 -1.44 6.24 2.26
N VAL A 45 -0.45 6.12 1.38
CA VAL A 45 0.04 4.83 0.90
C VAL A 45 1.55 4.72 0.99
N GLU A 46 2.05 3.55 1.36
CA GLU A 46 3.47 3.22 1.26
C GLU A 46 3.89 3.14 -0.22
N VAL A 47 4.98 3.82 -0.56
CA VAL A 47 5.53 3.83 -1.92
C VAL A 47 6.74 2.91 -1.94
N LEU A 48 6.64 1.81 -2.71
CA LEU A 48 7.76 0.91 -2.91
C LEU A 48 8.90 1.66 -3.61
N ASN A 49 10.03 1.76 -2.94
CA ASN A 49 11.22 2.38 -3.47
C ASN A 49 12.44 1.65 -2.90
N GLU A 50 13.26 1.05 -3.76
CA GLU A 50 14.40 0.25 -3.31
C GLU A 50 15.46 1.05 -2.55
N ALA A 51 15.50 2.37 -2.75
CA ALA A 51 16.51 3.23 -2.17
C ALA A 51 16.02 4.02 -0.95
N LYS A 52 14.70 4.08 -0.71
CA LYS A 52 14.12 4.98 0.31
C LYS A 52 12.87 4.37 0.95
N HIS A 53 12.76 4.52 2.26
CA HIS A 53 11.52 4.25 2.99
C HIS A 53 10.58 5.43 2.78
N SER A 54 9.65 5.30 1.82
CA SER A 54 8.82 6.42 1.38
C SER A 54 7.33 6.13 1.40
N PHE A 55 6.55 7.16 1.64
CA PHE A 55 5.10 7.13 1.57
C PHE A 55 4.56 8.37 0.85
N ALA A 56 3.32 8.26 0.36
CA ALA A 56 2.64 9.29 -0.39
C ALA A 56 1.33 9.70 0.28
N LEU A 57 1.07 11.00 0.35
CA LEU A 57 -0.20 11.57 0.75
C LEU A 57 -0.93 12.14 -0.48
N TYR A 58 -2.20 11.77 -0.59
CA TYR A 58 -3.10 12.27 -1.63
C TYR A 58 -4.18 13.15 -1.02
N THR A 59 -4.55 14.18 -1.77
CA THR A 59 -5.77 14.98 -1.59
C THR A 59 -6.53 14.93 -2.92
N PRO A 60 -7.80 15.36 -2.99
CA PRO A 60 -8.55 15.31 -4.25
C PRO A 60 -7.84 16.04 -5.39
N GLU A 61 -7.33 17.24 -5.12
CA GLU A 61 -6.62 18.04 -6.12
C GLU A 61 -5.31 17.37 -6.56
N ARG A 62 -4.54 16.82 -5.61
CA ARG A 62 -3.28 16.12 -5.92
C ARG A 62 -3.48 14.82 -6.68
N THR A 63 -4.62 14.16 -6.46
CA THR A 63 -5.01 12.96 -7.20
C THR A 63 -5.29 13.29 -8.66
N LYS A 64 -6.07 14.35 -8.92
CA LYS A 64 -6.35 14.85 -10.27
C LYS A 64 -5.08 15.24 -11.02
N GLN A 65 -4.15 15.90 -10.32
CA GLN A 65 -2.86 16.32 -10.88
C GLN A 65 -1.84 15.17 -11.02
N ARG A 66 -2.14 13.97 -10.49
CA ARG A 66 -1.20 12.85 -10.37
C ARG A 66 0.12 13.25 -9.69
N TRP A 67 0.02 14.17 -8.72
CA TRP A 67 1.15 14.76 -8.01
C TRP A 67 0.95 14.66 -6.49
N PRO A 68 1.10 13.46 -5.91
CA PRO A 68 1.05 13.30 -4.46
C PRO A 68 2.22 14.00 -3.77
N ILE A 69 2.05 14.28 -2.48
CA ILE A 69 3.19 14.63 -1.63
C ILE A 69 3.90 13.34 -1.27
N ARG A 70 5.18 13.21 -1.65
CA ARG A 70 6.01 12.06 -1.29
C ARG A 70 7.02 12.47 -0.24
N LEU A 71 7.04 11.73 0.86
CA LEU A 71 8.00 11.89 1.94
C LEU A 71 8.85 10.62 2.04
N ALA A 72 10.10 10.78 2.43
CA ALA A 72 11.01 9.66 2.71
C ALA A 72 11.54 9.81 4.13
N ALA A 73 11.45 8.75 4.91
CA ALA A 73 12.00 8.64 6.25
C ALA A 73 13.44 8.09 6.18
N ALA A 74 14.20 8.27 7.27
CA ALA A 74 15.54 7.72 7.37
C ALA A 74 15.54 6.20 7.59
N THR A 75 14.50 5.69 8.24
CA THR A 75 14.34 4.26 8.55
C THR A 75 12.94 3.76 8.21
N GLU A 76 12.80 2.45 8.03
CA GLU A 76 11.50 1.80 7.85
C GLU A 76 10.58 2.00 9.06
N GLN A 77 11.12 1.90 10.27
CA GLN A 77 10.35 2.13 11.50
C GLN A 77 9.78 3.55 11.54
N GLU A 78 10.61 4.56 11.28
CA GLU A 78 10.15 5.95 11.25
C GLU A 78 9.07 6.18 10.19
N MET A 79 9.18 5.55 9.02
CA MET A 79 8.13 5.59 8.00
C MET A 79 6.81 5.01 8.52
N HIS A 80 6.85 3.85 9.18
CA HIS A 80 5.66 3.21 9.76
C HIS A 80 5.05 4.02 10.90
N ASP A 81 5.88 4.66 11.74
CA ASP A 81 5.41 5.54 12.81
C ASP A 81 4.66 6.75 12.24
N TRP A 82 5.20 7.38 11.18
CA TRP A 82 4.51 8.46 10.46
C TRP A 82 3.22 8.00 9.80
N LEU A 83 3.23 6.85 9.12
CA LEU A 83 2.03 6.27 8.50
C LEU A 83 0.94 6.03 9.55
N SER A 84 1.30 5.45 10.69
CA SER A 84 0.37 5.19 11.80
C SER A 84 -0.20 6.49 12.36
N LEU A 85 0.66 7.45 12.72
CA LEU A 85 0.27 8.75 13.29
C LEU A 85 -0.67 9.55 12.36
N LEU A 86 -0.33 9.61 11.07
CA LEU A 86 -1.10 10.38 10.10
C LEU A 86 -2.45 9.72 9.78
N ASN A 87 -2.50 8.38 9.64
CA ASN A 87 -3.76 7.66 9.47
C ASN A 87 -4.69 7.88 10.67
N MET A 88 -4.15 7.80 11.89
CA MET A 88 -4.90 8.06 13.12
C MET A 88 -5.46 9.47 13.15
N SER A 89 -4.66 10.47 12.82
CA SER A 89 -5.10 11.87 12.80
C SER A 89 -6.14 12.16 11.70
N CYS A 90 -6.05 11.47 10.55
CA CYS A 90 -7.08 11.53 9.51
C CYS A 90 -8.41 10.91 9.96
N CYS A 91 -8.37 9.84 10.78
CA CYS A 91 -9.55 9.21 11.37
C CYS A 91 -10.16 10.08 12.48
N GLU A 92 -9.34 10.62 13.40
CA GLU A 92 -9.79 11.50 14.49
C GLU A 92 -10.53 12.75 13.96
N SER A 93 -9.96 13.41 12.95
CA SER A 93 -10.59 14.59 12.30
C SER A 93 -11.92 14.30 11.62
N ARG A 94 -12.18 13.03 11.26
CA ARG A 94 -13.44 12.58 10.66
C ARG A 94 -14.36 11.87 11.63
N ARG A 95 -13.98 11.78 12.92
CA ARG A 95 -14.69 11.00 13.95
C ARG A 95 -14.89 9.52 13.54
N ILE A 96 -13.99 8.99 12.72
CA ILE A 96 -14.00 7.58 12.33
C ILE A 96 -13.29 6.81 13.43
N GLN A 97 -14.02 5.92 14.09
CA GLN A 97 -13.50 5.08 15.18
C GLN A 97 -14.01 3.66 15.04
N GLY A 98 -13.21 2.70 15.51
CA GLY A 98 -13.61 1.30 15.52
C GLY A 98 -13.62 0.63 14.14
N PRO A 99 -14.29 -0.54 14.06
CA PRO A 99 -14.32 -1.36 12.85
C PRO A 99 -15.09 -0.69 11.70
N PRO A 100 -14.78 -1.07 10.45
CA PRO A 100 -15.57 -0.65 9.30
C PRO A 100 -17.04 -1.01 9.42
N SER A 101 -17.91 -0.13 8.94
CA SER A 101 -19.35 -0.40 8.93
C SER A 101 -19.74 -1.50 7.92
N HIS A 102 -20.95 -2.06 8.06
CA HIS A 102 -21.48 -3.05 7.10
C HIS A 102 -21.65 -2.50 5.67
N HIS A 103 -21.64 -1.18 5.50
CA HIS A 103 -21.75 -0.51 4.21
C HIS A 103 -20.39 0.00 3.70
N ALA A 104 -19.30 -0.30 4.41
CA ALA A 104 -17.96 0.11 4.02
C ALA A 104 -17.59 -0.42 2.63
N ILE A 105 -16.88 0.41 1.87
CA ILE A 105 -16.31 0.04 0.58
C ILE A 105 -14.89 -0.47 0.84
N TRP A 106 -14.57 -1.60 0.21
CA TRP A 106 -13.28 -2.27 0.37
C TRP A 106 -12.51 -2.23 -0.94
N SER A 107 -11.20 -2.04 -0.84
CA SER A 107 -10.29 -2.07 -1.97
C SER A 107 -8.92 -2.58 -1.53
N ILE A 108 -8.12 -3.02 -2.50
CA ILE A 108 -6.75 -3.46 -2.28
C ILE A 108 -5.80 -2.71 -3.20
N THR A 109 -4.59 -2.47 -2.71
CA THR A 109 -3.49 -2.02 -3.58
C THR A 109 -3.01 -3.18 -4.46
N CYS A 110 -2.21 -2.87 -5.48
CA CYS A 110 -1.55 -3.92 -6.27
C CYS A 110 -0.54 -4.76 -5.48
N LYS A 111 -0.13 -4.30 -4.29
CA LYS A 111 0.68 -5.10 -3.36
C LYS A 111 -0.20 -6.10 -2.62
N GLY A 112 -1.39 -5.67 -2.22
CA GLY A 112 -2.35 -6.44 -1.44
C GLY A 112 -2.74 -5.78 -0.12
N ASP A 113 -2.30 -4.54 0.11
CA ASP A 113 -2.70 -3.75 1.27
C ASP A 113 -4.20 -3.45 1.22
N ILE A 114 -4.90 -3.67 2.32
CA ILE A 114 -6.35 -3.52 2.40
C ILE A 114 -6.71 -2.10 2.82
N PHE A 115 -7.61 -1.47 2.07
CA PHE A 115 -8.15 -0.15 2.36
C PHE A 115 -9.66 -0.18 2.47
N VAL A 116 -10.18 0.63 3.39
CA VAL A 116 -11.60 0.83 3.64
C VAL A 116 -11.97 2.29 3.49
N SER A 117 -13.12 2.54 2.88
CA SER A 117 -13.80 3.82 2.94
C SER A 117 -15.17 3.67 3.59
N GLU A 118 -15.48 4.54 4.55
CA GLU A 118 -16.84 4.64 5.08
C GLU A 118 -17.68 5.43 4.08
N PRO A 119 -18.85 4.90 3.66
CA PRO A 119 -19.76 5.70 2.84
C PRO A 119 -20.22 6.90 3.66
N SER A 120 -20.21 8.09 3.04
CA SER A 120 -20.97 9.20 3.63
C SER A 120 -22.46 8.85 3.56
N PRO A 121 -23.30 9.35 4.49
CA PRO A 121 -24.77 9.21 4.37
C PRO A 121 -25.31 9.72 3.01
N GLU A 122 -24.55 10.59 2.35
CA GLU A 122 -24.85 11.20 1.06
C GLU A 122 -24.52 10.30 -0.13
N LEU A 123 -23.75 9.22 0.07
CA LEU A 123 -23.25 8.37 -1.03
C LEU A 123 -24.38 7.73 -1.87
N GLU A 124 -25.53 7.45 -1.25
CA GLU A 124 -26.72 6.93 -1.94
C GLU A 124 -27.76 8.01 -2.29
N HIS A 125 -27.53 9.26 -1.88
CA HIS A 125 -28.43 10.37 -2.18
C HIS A 125 -28.14 10.91 -3.59
N GLY A 126 -29.12 10.75 -4.49
CA GLY A 126 -29.02 10.92 -5.94
C GLY A 126 -28.40 12.21 -6.53
N PRO A 127 -28.32 13.38 -5.86
CA PRO A 127 -27.60 14.52 -6.43
C PRO A 127 -26.12 14.62 -6.02
N HIS A 128 -25.64 13.84 -5.05
CA HIS A 128 -24.29 14.01 -4.47
C HIS A 128 -23.50 12.70 -4.38
N LEU A 129 -23.37 12.01 -5.52
CA LEU A 129 -22.41 10.90 -5.63
C LEU A 129 -20.99 11.42 -5.42
N MET A 130 -20.38 11.05 -4.30
CA MET A 130 -19.00 11.39 -3.99
C MET A 130 -18.06 10.52 -4.86
N PRO A 131 -17.24 11.11 -5.74
CA PRO A 131 -16.31 10.35 -6.57
C PRO A 131 -15.22 9.67 -5.72
N CYS A 132 -14.66 8.55 -6.21
CA CYS A 132 -13.66 7.77 -5.46
C CYS A 132 -12.36 8.54 -5.16
N ASP A 133 -12.02 9.56 -5.96
CA ASP A 133 -10.86 10.43 -5.76
C ASP A 133 -11.06 11.45 -4.63
N GLN A 134 -12.28 11.56 -4.10
CA GLN A 134 -12.63 12.39 -2.95
C GLN A 134 -12.82 11.56 -1.68
N MET A 135 -13.05 10.25 -1.81
CA MET A 135 -13.27 9.35 -0.68
C MET A 135 -12.03 9.25 0.21
N PHE A 136 -12.26 9.19 1.51
CA PHE A 136 -11.19 8.88 2.46
C PHE A 136 -11.03 7.35 2.58
N TRP A 137 -9.83 6.86 2.31
CA TRP A 137 -9.44 5.47 2.39
C TRP A 137 -8.45 5.31 3.53
N ARG A 138 -8.85 4.59 4.57
CA ARG A 138 -7.99 4.20 5.69
C ARG A 138 -7.47 2.78 5.47
N GLN A 139 -6.21 2.55 5.80
CA GLN A 139 -5.63 1.22 5.74
C GLN A 139 -6.12 0.35 6.91
N VAL A 140 -6.40 -0.92 6.65
CA VAL A 140 -6.69 -1.94 7.65
C VAL A 140 -5.63 -3.04 7.53
N GLY A 141 -5.27 -3.64 8.65
CA GLY A 141 -4.29 -4.73 8.68
C GLY A 141 -4.76 -5.94 7.88
N GLY A 142 -3.80 -6.60 7.24
CA GLY A 142 -4.02 -7.78 6.41
C GLY A 142 -3.40 -7.61 5.02
N HIS A 143 -3.33 -8.71 4.29
CA HIS A 143 -2.76 -8.77 2.96
C HIS A 143 -3.57 -9.74 2.09
N LEU A 144 -4.13 -9.26 0.99
CA LEU A 144 -5.00 -10.06 0.13
C LEU A 144 -4.69 -9.82 -1.35
N ARG A 145 -4.85 -10.87 -2.16
CA ARG A 145 -4.81 -10.79 -3.62
C ARG A 145 -6.12 -10.30 -4.22
N LEU A 146 -7.24 -10.60 -3.56
CA LEU A 146 -8.60 -10.20 -3.94
C LEU A 146 -9.40 -9.93 -2.67
N ILE A 147 -10.30 -8.94 -2.71
CA ILE A 147 -11.30 -8.69 -1.70
C ILE A 147 -12.68 -8.56 -2.35
N GLU A 148 -13.70 -9.11 -1.70
CA GLU A 148 -15.09 -9.08 -2.13
C GLU A 148 -15.99 -8.81 -0.91
N CYS A 149 -17.09 -8.10 -1.14
CA CYS A 149 -18.10 -7.85 -0.12
C CYS A 149 -19.51 -8.00 -0.68
N ASN A 150 -20.46 -8.41 0.16
CA ASN A 150 -21.86 -8.50 -0.22
C ASN A 150 -22.72 -7.41 0.45
N THR A 151 -24.01 -7.35 0.06
CA THR A 151 -24.97 -6.36 0.59
C THR A 151 -25.35 -6.57 2.06
N GLN A 152 -24.89 -7.64 2.71
CA GLN A 152 -25.07 -7.89 4.14
C GLN A 152 -23.84 -7.47 4.96
N GLY A 153 -22.83 -6.86 4.32
CA GLY A 153 -21.59 -6.45 4.95
C GLY A 153 -20.66 -7.60 5.30
N ILE A 154 -20.86 -8.79 4.69
CA ILE A 154 -19.88 -9.89 4.79
C ILE A 154 -18.76 -9.60 3.82
N VAL A 155 -17.54 -9.54 4.33
CA VAL A 155 -16.33 -9.24 3.57
C VAL A 155 -15.40 -10.44 3.65
N TRP A 156 -14.88 -10.86 2.50
CA TRP A 156 -13.95 -11.97 2.41
C TRP A 156 -12.94 -11.71 1.30
N GLY A 157 -11.87 -12.48 1.27
CA GLY A 157 -10.85 -12.35 0.25
C GLY A 157 -10.00 -13.61 0.12
N ILE A 158 -9.11 -13.58 -0.86
CA ILE A 158 -8.21 -14.68 -1.16
C ILE A 158 -6.76 -14.19 -1.02
N GLY A 159 -5.93 -14.95 -0.31
CA GLY A 159 -4.48 -14.76 -0.26
C GLY A 159 -3.80 -15.09 -1.60
N TYR A 160 -2.50 -14.80 -1.71
CA TYR A 160 -1.72 -15.22 -2.86
C TYR A 160 -1.52 -16.74 -2.93
N ASP A 161 -1.62 -17.43 -1.80
CA ASP A 161 -1.62 -18.89 -1.65
C ASP A 161 -2.97 -19.56 -1.94
N HIS A 162 -3.98 -18.78 -2.37
CA HIS A 162 -5.36 -19.23 -2.58
C HIS A 162 -6.15 -19.58 -1.30
N THR A 163 -5.63 -19.27 -0.12
CA THR A 163 -6.36 -19.42 1.14
C THR A 163 -7.46 -18.36 1.24
N ALA A 164 -8.68 -18.78 1.60
CA ALA A 164 -9.80 -17.87 1.82
C ALA A 164 -9.78 -17.30 3.24
N TRP A 165 -9.98 -15.98 3.35
CA TRP A 165 -10.02 -15.23 4.60
C TRP A 165 -11.33 -14.47 4.71
N VAL A 166 -11.87 -14.35 5.93
CA VAL A 166 -13.10 -13.60 6.23
C VAL A 166 -12.80 -12.50 7.23
N TYR A 167 -13.43 -11.34 7.02
CA TYR A 167 -13.33 -10.23 7.96
C TYR A 167 -14.11 -10.55 9.23
N THR A 168 -13.45 -10.43 10.38
CA THR A 168 -13.97 -10.84 11.70
C THR A 168 -14.52 -9.69 12.54
N GLY A 169 -14.56 -8.45 12.02
CA GLY A 169 -15.00 -7.28 12.78
C GLY A 169 -13.90 -6.62 13.64
N GLY A 170 -12.64 -7.02 13.47
CA GLY A 170 -11.49 -6.38 14.13
C GLY A 170 -11.02 -5.12 13.40
N TYR A 171 -10.28 -4.23 14.06
CA TYR A 171 -9.79 -3.01 13.42
C TYR A 171 -8.39 -2.63 13.94
N GLY A 172 -7.52 -2.22 13.02
CA GLY A 172 -6.08 -2.09 13.25
C GLY A 172 -5.30 -3.22 12.56
N GLY A 173 -4.21 -3.69 13.17
CA GLY A 173 -3.29 -4.67 12.60
C GLY A 173 -2.20 -4.04 11.73
N GLY A 174 -1.22 -4.85 11.29
CA GLY A 174 -0.05 -4.35 10.56
C GLY A 174 0.73 -3.30 11.37
N PHE A 175 1.17 -2.22 10.72
CA PHE A 175 1.88 -1.12 11.38
C PHE A 175 0.99 -0.23 12.28
N ILE A 176 -0.33 -0.47 12.31
CA ILE A 176 -1.30 0.25 13.16
C ILE A 176 -1.43 -0.44 14.53
N GLN A 177 -0.67 -1.52 14.77
CA GLN A 177 -0.73 -2.28 16.03
C GLN A 177 -0.32 -1.42 17.24
N GLY A 178 -1.18 -1.37 18.25
CA GLY A 178 -0.91 -0.67 19.53
C GLY A 178 -1.34 0.81 19.58
N LEU A 179 -1.72 1.42 18.45
CA LEU A 179 -2.28 2.78 18.41
C LEU A 179 -3.75 2.72 18.02
N ALA A 180 -4.60 2.72 19.04
CA ALA A 180 -6.06 2.61 18.92
C ALA A 180 -6.55 1.36 18.16
N SER A 181 -5.88 0.21 18.26
CA SER A 181 -6.37 -1.05 17.71
C SER A 181 -7.23 -1.83 18.72
N SER A 182 -8.28 -2.52 18.24
CA SER A 182 -8.93 -3.57 19.03
C SER A 182 -7.97 -4.76 19.18
N ALA A 183 -7.85 -5.35 20.37
CA ALA A 183 -7.25 -6.68 20.50
C ALA A 183 -8.24 -7.79 20.09
N ASP A 184 -9.54 -7.48 20.15
CA ASP A 184 -10.60 -8.41 19.80
C ASP A 184 -10.73 -8.53 18.28
N ASN A 185 -11.03 -9.76 17.84
CA ASN A 185 -11.27 -10.11 16.44
C ASN A 185 -10.10 -9.80 15.47
N ILE A 186 -8.87 -9.70 15.97
CA ILE A 186 -7.66 -9.63 15.13
C ILE A 186 -6.93 -10.97 15.23
N TYR A 187 -6.73 -11.60 14.08
CA TYR A 187 -6.06 -12.90 13.98
C TYR A 187 -4.84 -12.80 13.06
N THR A 188 -3.86 -13.66 13.31
CA THR A 188 -2.68 -13.77 12.44
C THR A 188 -3.11 -14.28 11.08
N GLN A 189 -2.69 -13.55 10.04
CA GLN A 189 -2.80 -13.96 8.65
C GLN A 189 -1.40 -14.35 8.14
N SER A 190 -1.32 -15.45 7.40
CA SER A 190 -0.12 -15.85 6.67
C SER A 190 -0.47 -16.04 5.21
N ASP A 191 0.49 -15.77 4.33
CA ASP A 191 0.31 -15.88 2.89
C ASP A 191 1.64 -16.31 2.25
N VAL A 192 1.57 -17.10 1.19
CA VAL A 192 2.73 -17.61 0.45
C VAL A 192 2.50 -17.39 -1.04
N LYS A 193 3.48 -16.75 -1.69
CA LYS A 193 3.46 -16.50 -3.12
C LYS A 193 4.66 -17.16 -3.79
N CYS A 194 4.41 -17.89 -4.87
CA CYS A 194 5.49 -18.36 -5.74
C CYS A 194 5.99 -17.23 -6.64
N VAL A 195 7.32 -17.02 -6.68
CA VAL A 195 7.98 -16.10 -7.61
C VAL A 195 8.65 -16.92 -8.69
N TYR A 196 8.37 -16.59 -9.94
CA TYR A 196 8.88 -17.31 -11.10
C TYR A 196 9.88 -16.45 -11.87
N ILE A 197 11.00 -17.06 -12.23
CA ILE A 197 11.97 -16.55 -13.19
C ILE A 197 12.22 -17.64 -14.22
N TYR A 198 12.57 -17.23 -15.43
CA TYR A 198 12.64 -18.11 -16.59
C TYR A 198 14.08 -18.15 -17.08
N GLU A 199 14.71 -19.33 -16.99
CA GLU A 199 15.98 -19.59 -17.65
C GLU A 199 15.71 -19.87 -19.13
N ASN A 200 16.35 -19.08 -20.00
CA ASN A 200 16.20 -19.18 -21.43
C ASN A 200 17.52 -19.65 -22.03
N GLN A 201 17.50 -20.54 -23.01
CA GLN A 201 18.69 -20.87 -23.80
C GLN A 201 18.45 -20.51 -25.27
N ARG A 202 19.51 -20.07 -25.96
CA ARG A 202 19.44 -19.72 -27.39
C ARG A 202 20.09 -20.80 -28.22
N TRP A 203 19.35 -21.31 -29.19
CA TRP A 203 19.87 -22.27 -30.13
C TRP A 203 20.61 -21.57 -31.27
N ASN A 204 21.79 -22.10 -31.63
CA ASN A 204 22.48 -21.73 -32.85
C ASN A 204 23.00 -22.98 -33.59
N PRO A 205 23.21 -22.90 -34.92
CA PRO A 205 23.57 -24.07 -35.74
C PRO A 205 24.90 -24.74 -35.39
N VAL A 206 25.83 -24.01 -34.76
CA VAL A 206 27.20 -24.50 -34.53
C VAL A 206 27.34 -25.16 -33.16
N THR A 207 26.71 -24.59 -32.13
CA THR A 207 26.88 -25.03 -30.73
C THR A 207 25.60 -25.54 -30.08
N GLY A 208 24.47 -25.54 -30.80
CA GLY A 208 23.18 -25.94 -30.25
C GLY A 208 22.66 -24.91 -29.25
N TYR A 209 21.94 -25.38 -28.22
CA TYR A 209 21.49 -24.52 -27.12
C TYR A 209 22.68 -24.03 -26.29
N SER A 210 22.81 -22.72 -26.18
CA SER A 210 23.90 -22.05 -25.49
C SER A 210 23.37 -21.10 -24.43
N SER A 211 24.11 -21.00 -23.32
CA SER A 211 23.93 -19.99 -22.29
C SER A 211 24.58 -18.64 -22.62
N ARG A 212 25.29 -18.55 -23.76
CA ARG A 212 25.88 -17.32 -24.28
C ARG A 212 25.02 -16.80 -25.41
N GLY A 213 24.34 -15.68 -25.15
CA GLY A 213 23.59 -14.93 -26.15
C GLY A 213 24.48 -13.98 -26.96
N LEU A 214 24.01 -13.61 -28.13
CA LEU A 214 24.51 -12.46 -28.87
C LEU A 214 24.07 -11.16 -28.17
N PRO A 215 24.74 -10.02 -28.40
CA PRO A 215 24.37 -8.74 -27.77
C PRO A 215 22.94 -8.27 -28.05
N THR A 216 22.32 -8.77 -29.11
CA THR A 216 20.94 -8.47 -29.51
C THR A 216 19.91 -9.43 -28.92
N ASP A 217 20.35 -10.51 -28.26
CA ASP A 217 19.45 -11.50 -27.68
C ASP A 217 18.79 -10.96 -26.41
N ARG A 218 17.57 -11.42 -26.15
CA ARG A 218 16.91 -11.16 -24.86
C ARG A 218 17.64 -11.85 -23.72
N TYR A 219 17.36 -11.38 -22.51
CA TYR A 219 17.97 -11.87 -21.27
C TYR A 219 17.93 -13.39 -21.12
N MET A 220 19.05 -13.95 -20.66
CA MET A 220 19.22 -15.37 -20.37
C MET A 220 18.36 -15.82 -19.19
N TRP A 221 18.10 -14.91 -18.26
CA TRP A 221 17.21 -15.09 -17.14
C TRP A 221 16.22 -13.94 -17.14
N SER A 222 14.93 -14.23 -17.22
CA SER A 222 13.92 -13.21 -17.42
C SER A 222 12.67 -13.41 -16.57
N ASP A 223 11.83 -12.39 -16.56
CA ASP A 223 10.43 -12.54 -16.21
C ASP A 223 9.67 -13.36 -17.26
N ALA A 224 8.37 -13.59 -17.02
CA ALA A 224 7.49 -14.33 -17.94
C ALA A 224 7.36 -13.67 -19.32
N SER A 225 7.54 -12.34 -19.42
CA SER A 225 7.47 -11.64 -20.71
C SER A 225 8.75 -11.80 -21.55
N GLY A 226 9.88 -12.10 -20.91
CA GLY A 226 11.18 -12.12 -21.54
C GLY A 226 11.78 -10.74 -21.80
N LEU A 227 11.15 -9.67 -21.32
CA LEU A 227 11.56 -8.27 -21.57
C LEU A 227 12.38 -7.67 -20.44
N GLN A 228 12.32 -8.26 -19.24
CA GLN A 228 13.05 -7.79 -18.07
C GLN A 228 14.03 -8.87 -17.62
N GLU A 229 15.24 -8.47 -17.24
CA GLU A 229 16.21 -9.39 -16.64
C GLU A 229 15.80 -9.74 -15.20
N CYS A 230 15.66 -11.04 -14.90
CA CYS A 230 15.36 -11.53 -13.55
C CYS A 230 16.19 -12.77 -13.26
N THR A 231 17.25 -12.61 -12.47
CA THR A 231 18.15 -13.67 -12.01
C THR A 231 17.82 -14.07 -10.56
N LYS A 232 18.30 -15.23 -10.14
CA LYS A 232 18.18 -15.70 -8.74
C LYS A 232 18.78 -14.72 -7.72
N VAL A 233 19.77 -13.93 -8.13
CA VAL A 233 20.50 -12.99 -7.26
C VAL A 233 19.85 -11.61 -7.23
N ASN A 234 19.32 -11.13 -8.35
CA ASN A 234 18.73 -9.79 -8.43
C ASN A 234 17.23 -9.76 -8.08
N THR A 235 16.55 -10.91 -8.10
CA THR A 235 15.12 -10.99 -7.84
C THR A 235 14.87 -10.86 -6.34
N LYS A 236 14.12 -9.82 -5.97
CA LYS A 236 13.76 -9.52 -4.58
C LYS A 236 12.30 -9.92 -4.31
N PRO A 237 11.92 -10.12 -3.04
CA PRO A 237 10.52 -10.24 -2.67
C PRO A 237 9.71 -9.01 -3.13
N PRO A 238 8.38 -9.15 -3.34
CA PRO A 238 7.53 -8.07 -3.85
C PRO A 238 7.54 -6.78 -3.00
N SER A 239 7.77 -6.91 -1.70
CA SER A 239 7.92 -5.80 -0.76
C SER A 239 8.73 -6.23 0.47
N PRO A 240 9.19 -5.29 1.32
CA PRO A 240 9.96 -5.62 2.53
C PRO A 240 9.21 -6.52 3.53
N GLN A 241 7.88 -6.53 3.48
CA GLN A 241 7.05 -7.40 4.32
C GLN A 241 7.08 -8.88 3.92
N TRP A 242 7.61 -9.19 2.74
CA TRP A 242 7.77 -10.56 2.26
C TRP A 242 9.17 -11.09 2.55
N SER A 243 9.25 -12.33 3.03
CA SER A 243 10.50 -13.07 3.20
C SER A 243 10.50 -14.33 2.34
N TRP A 244 11.69 -14.74 1.89
CA TRP A 244 11.86 -16.02 1.21
C TRP A 244 11.67 -17.16 2.22
N VAL A 245 10.76 -18.08 1.91
CA VAL A 245 10.49 -19.27 2.74
C VAL A 245 11.11 -20.55 2.15
N SER A 246 11.63 -20.49 0.92
CA SER A 246 12.27 -21.59 0.22
C SER A 246 13.34 -21.09 -0.75
N ASP A 247 14.32 -21.94 -1.06
CA ASP A 247 15.28 -21.71 -2.14
C ASP A 247 14.62 -21.87 -3.53
N TRP A 248 15.32 -21.38 -4.56
CA TRP A 248 14.93 -21.56 -5.96
C TRP A 248 14.97 -23.03 -6.37
N TYR A 249 13.88 -23.52 -6.95
CA TYR A 249 13.80 -24.86 -7.54
C TYR A 249 13.20 -24.77 -8.96
N ILE A 250 13.34 -25.85 -9.72
CA ILE A 250 12.74 -25.96 -11.06
C ILE A 250 11.29 -26.39 -10.90
N ASP A 251 10.36 -25.59 -11.40
CA ASP A 251 8.97 -26.00 -11.50
C ASP A 251 8.82 -26.98 -12.67
N PHE A 252 8.48 -28.23 -12.35
CA PHE A 252 8.22 -29.29 -13.33
C PHE A 252 6.73 -29.39 -13.70
N ASN A 253 5.88 -28.58 -13.07
CA ASN A 253 4.48 -28.50 -13.48
C ASN A 253 4.40 -27.83 -14.85
N THR A 254 3.71 -28.48 -15.77
CA THR A 254 3.43 -27.89 -17.08
C THR A 254 2.27 -26.90 -16.94
N PRO A 255 2.34 -25.71 -17.58
CA PRO A 255 1.25 -24.75 -17.56
C PRO A 255 -0.03 -25.28 -18.21
#